data_AF-A0A4R4YG18-F1
#
_entry.id   AF-A0A4R4YG18-F1
#
_cell.length_a   1.000
_cell.length_b   1.000
_cell.length_c   1.000
_cell.angle_alpha   90.00
_cell.angle_beta   90.00
_cell.angle_gamma   90.00
#
_symmetry.space_group_name_H-M   'P 1'
#
loop_
_entity.id
_entity.type
_entity.pdbx_description
1 polymer ?
#
loop_
_entity_poly.entity_id
_entity_poly.type
_entity_poly.pdbx_seq_one_letter_code
_entity_poly.pdbx_strand_id
1 'polypeptide(L)'
;MVRVMLEDADYCDVPADLMTFDDGTVVFWRDGEEVGRHRQPRIRSLELLDSRSMTRKIQAARRNHPKAFRPWSAEDEQLLIEMFHNQAGKEAMIEALGRQEGGIATRLRGLGLLADDQKLL
;
A
#
# COMPACT_ATOMS: atom_id res chain seq x y z
N MET A 1 2.04 13.18 6.12
CA MET A 1 2.27 14.63 5.92
C MET A 1 2.47 14.93 4.45
N VAL A 2 1.82 15.98 3.95
CA VAL A 2 1.84 16.43 2.56
C VAL A 2 2.43 17.82 2.52
N ARG A 3 3.50 18.02 1.76
CA ARG A 3 4.04 19.34 1.47
C ARG A 3 3.35 19.90 0.23
N VAL A 4 2.72 21.05 0.37
CA VAL A 4 2.07 21.78 -0.70
C VAL A 4 2.98 22.92 -1.14
N MET A 5 3.52 22.83 -2.35
CA MET A 5 4.32 23.90 -2.95
C MET A 5 3.37 24.86 -3.67
N LEU A 6 3.42 26.15 -3.31
CA LEU A 6 2.60 27.19 -3.92
C LEU A 6 3.37 27.95 -5.01
N GLU A 7 2.65 28.61 -5.92
CA GLU A 7 3.28 29.36 -7.03
C GLU A 7 4.23 30.46 -6.56
N ASP A 8 3.96 31.09 -5.41
CA ASP A 8 4.73 32.22 -4.86
C ASP A 8 6.02 31.79 -4.11
N ALA A 9 6.54 30.59 -4.39
CA ALA A 9 7.72 29.97 -3.76
C ALA A 9 7.59 29.63 -2.25
N ASP A 10 6.41 29.82 -1.66
CA ASP A 10 6.07 29.33 -0.33
C ASP A 10 5.68 27.84 -0.35
N TYR A 11 5.90 27.16 0.77
CA TYR A 11 5.40 25.81 1.00
C TYR A 11 4.62 25.71 2.32
N CYS A 12 3.63 24.82 2.35
CA CYS A 12 2.87 24.50 3.56
C CYS A 12 2.91 22.98 3.80
N ASP A 13 3.30 22.57 5.00
CA ASP A 13 3.24 21.17 5.41
C ASP A 13 1.88 20.89 6.08
N VAL A 14 1.03 20.14 5.39
CA VAL A 14 -0.31 19.78 5.84
C VAL A 14 -0.31 18.33 6.35
N PRO A 15 -0.81 18.05 7.56
CA PRO A 15 -0.82 16.70 8.11
C PRO A 15 -2.01 15.89 7.57
N ALA A 16 -2.12 15.75 6.25
CA ALA A 16 -3.24 15.06 5.60
C ALA A 16 -2.96 13.58 5.30
N ASP A 17 -4.03 12.78 5.33
CA ASP A 17 -4.09 11.37 4.88
C ASP A 17 -4.92 11.19 3.60
N LEU A 18 -5.82 12.13 3.30
CA LEU A 18 -6.68 12.18 2.13
C LEU A 18 -6.69 13.58 1.53
N MET A 19 -6.82 13.66 0.20
CA MET A 19 -7.06 14.90 -0.52
C MET A 19 -8.21 14.70 -1.49
N THR A 20 -9.13 15.66 -1.56
CA THR A 20 -10.23 15.66 -2.52
C THR A 20 -10.12 16.84 -3.47
N PHE A 21 -10.52 16.62 -4.72
CA PHE A 21 -10.53 17.63 -5.77
C PHE A 21 -11.98 17.95 -6.09
N ASP A 22 -12.40 19.18 -5.83
CA ASP A 22 -13.77 19.64 -6.05
C ASP A 22 -13.76 21.10 -6.52
N ASP A 23 -14.45 21.37 -7.63
CA ASP A 23 -14.58 22.68 -8.27
C ASP A 23 -13.29 23.54 -8.26
N GLY A 24 -12.19 22.96 -8.77
CA GLY A 24 -10.89 23.64 -8.85
C GLY A 24 -10.26 23.95 -7.49
N THR A 25 -10.71 23.28 -6.43
CA THR A 25 -10.18 23.36 -5.06
C THR A 25 -9.66 22.00 -4.63
N VAL A 26 -8.52 22.01 -3.96
CA VAL A 26 -7.95 20.83 -3.29
C VAL A 26 -8.20 21.00 -1.80
N VAL A 27 -8.91 20.05 -1.21
CA VAL A 27 -9.19 19.98 0.23
C VAL A 27 -8.37 18.84 0.82
N PHE A 28 -7.71 19.11 1.94
CA PHE A 28 -6.84 18.19 2.64
C PHE A 28 -7.52 17.74 3.92
N TRP A 29 -7.54 16.44 4.16
CA TRP A 29 -8.26 15.82 5.27
C TRP A 29 -7.32 15.02 6.15
N ARG A 30 -7.65 14.94 7.44
CA ARG A 30 -7.04 14.02 8.40
C ARG A 30 -8.12 13.43 9.28
N ASP A 31 -8.21 12.11 9.34
CA ASP A 31 -9.20 11.40 10.17
C ASP A 31 -10.65 11.91 9.94
N GLY A 32 -10.96 12.35 8.71
CA GLY A 32 -12.26 12.89 8.31
C GLY A 32 -12.45 14.41 8.57
N GLU A 33 -11.48 15.08 9.18
CA GLU A 33 -11.52 16.53 9.44
C GLU A 33 -10.74 17.31 8.37
N GLU A 34 -11.29 18.44 7.92
CA GLU A 34 -10.57 19.34 7.00
C GLU A 34 -9.40 20.02 7.74
N VAL A 35 -8.18 19.79 7.25
CA VAL A 35 -6.94 20.35 7.81
C VAL A 35 -6.27 21.38 6.89
N GLY A 36 -6.81 21.61 5.70
CA GLY A 36 -6.32 22.63 4.80
C GLY A 36 -7.09 22.68 3.48
N ARG A 37 -7.02 23.83 2.80
CA ARG A 37 -7.62 24.00 1.48
C ARG A 37 -6.85 25.00 0.62
N HIS A 38 -6.72 24.68 -0.65
CA HIS A 38 -6.08 25.57 -1.63
C HIS A 38 -6.79 25.51 -2.98
N ARG A 39 -6.81 26.64 -3.69
CA ARG A 39 -7.20 26.67 -5.10
C ARG A 39 -6.18 25.87 -5.91
N GLN A 40 -6.63 24.96 -6.76
CA GLN A 40 -5.78 24.10 -7.57
C GLN A 40 -4.78 24.90 -8.43
N PRO A 41 -5.13 26.04 -9.05
CA PRO A 41 -4.16 26.84 -9.80
C PRO A 41 -3.00 27.39 -8.96
N ARG A 42 -3.18 27.57 -7.65
CA ARG A 42 -2.11 28.05 -6.76
C ARG A 42 -1.14 26.95 -6.35
N ILE A 43 -1.52 25.68 -6.51
CA ILE A 43 -0.69 24.55 -6.13
C ILE A 43 0.23 24.21 -7.30
N ARG A 44 1.52 24.43 -7.11
CA ARG A 44 2.55 24.07 -8.08
C ARG A 44 2.85 22.57 -8.04
N SER A 45 2.98 21.99 -6.84
CA SER A 45 3.23 20.57 -6.66
C SER A 45 2.87 20.10 -5.24
N LEU A 46 2.70 18.78 -5.09
CA LEU A 46 2.44 18.10 -3.81
C LEU A 46 3.51 17.03 -3.59
N GLU A 47 4.19 17.04 -2.44
CA GLU A 47 5.12 15.98 -2.02
C GLU A 47 4.57 15.22 -0.81
N LEU A 48 4.34 13.92 -0.95
CA LEU A 48 3.99 13.05 0.18
C LEU A 48 5.26 12.73 0.97
N LEU A 49 5.47 13.38 2.11
CA LEU A 49 6.71 13.21 2.89
C LEU A 49 6.83 11.79 3.50
N ASP A 50 5.71 11.11 3.74
CA ASP A 50 5.68 9.71 4.20
C ASP A 50 5.88 8.67 3.08
N SER A 51 5.85 9.07 1.81
CA SER A 51 6.09 8.14 0.69
C SER A 51 7.51 7.56 0.72
N ARG A 52 8.48 8.28 1.30
CA ARG A 52 9.84 7.76 1.54
C ARG A 52 9.82 6.61 2.55
N SER A 53 8.95 6.68 3.57
CA SER A 53 8.73 5.60 4.53
C SER A 53 8.13 4.37 3.85
N MET A 54 7.10 4.54 3.02
CA MET A 54 6.49 3.43 2.28
C MET A 54 7.47 2.79 1.29
N THR A 55 8.16 3.60 0.49
CA THR A 55 9.19 3.11 -0.45
C THR A 55 10.30 2.36 0.29
N ARG A 56 10.77 2.88 1.43
CA ARG A 56 11.77 2.21 2.28
C ARG A 56 11.22 0.92 2.88
N LYS A 57 9.96 0.88 3.31
CA LYS A 57 9.29 -0.34 3.80
C LYS A 57 9.18 -1.40 2.72
N ILE A 58 8.77 -1.02 1.50
CA ILE A 58 8.70 -1.93 0.35
C ILE A 58 10.09 -2.46 0.01
N GLN A 59 11.11 -1.60 -0.06
CA GLN A 59 12.49 -2.01 -0.30
C GLN A 59 13.00 -2.95 0.80
N ALA A 60 12.71 -2.64 2.06
CA ALA A 60 13.08 -3.48 3.19
C ALA A 60 12.42 -4.86 3.13
N ALA A 61 11.12 -4.92 2.83
CA ALA A 61 10.39 -6.18 2.65
C ALA A 61 10.95 -7.00 1.48
N ARG A 62 11.31 -6.34 0.37
CA ARG A 62 11.88 -6.98 -0.82
C ARG A 62 13.28 -7.57 -0.64
N ARG A 63 14.00 -7.20 0.43
CA ARG A 63 15.28 -7.86 0.77
C ARG A 63 15.10 -9.34 1.11
N ASN A 64 13.99 -9.67 1.78
CA ASN A 64 13.70 -11.04 2.22
C ASN A 64 12.62 -11.70 1.36
N HIS A 65 11.75 -10.91 0.73
CA HIS A 65 10.63 -11.39 -0.08
C HIS A 65 10.59 -10.63 -1.41
N PRO A 66 11.30 -11.08 -2.45
CA PRO A 66 11.55 -10.32 -3.68
C PRO A 66 10.25 -9.91 -4.43
N LYS A 67 9.16 -10.65 -4.24
CA LYS A 67 7.84 -10.36 -4.82
C LYS A 67 6.90 -9.60 -3.86
N ALA A 68 7.37 -9.12 -2.70
CA ALA A 68 6.57 -8.32 -1.79
C ALA A 68 5.98 -7.08 -2.47
N PHE A 69 4.70 -6.83 -2.21
CA PHE A 69 3.88 -5.75 -2.79
C PHE A 69 3.79 -5.77 -4.33
N ARG A 70 4.23 -6.84 -5.02
CA ARG A 70 3.98 -6.99 -6.45
C ARG A 70 2.57 -7.53 -6.68
N PRO A 71 1.93 -7.22 -7.82
CA PRO A 71 0.72 -7.93 -8.26
C PRO A 71 0.95 -9.44 -8.29
N TRP A 72 -0.10 -10.24 -8.05
CA TRP A 72 -0.06 -11.69 -8.25
C TRP A 72 -0.12 -12.00 -9.74
N SER A 73 0.77 -12.85 -10.23
CA SER A 73 0.63 -13.42 -11.58
C SER A 73 -0.25 -14.66 -11.51
N ALA A 74 -0.77 -15.10 -12.66
CA ALA A 74 -1.58 -16.31 -12.74
C ALA A 74 -0.79 -17.55 -12.29
N GLU A 75 0.51 -17.60 -12.58
CA GLU A 75 1.40 -18.71 -12.21
C GLU A 75 1.68 -18.72 -10.70
N ASP A 76 1.96 -17.56 -10.09
CA ASP A 76 2.14 -17.44 -8.64
C ASP A 76 0.87 -17.87 -7.88
N GLU A 77 -0.30 -17.52 -8.43
CA GLU A 77 -1.59 -17.89 -7.86
C GLU A 77 -1.88 -19.38 -7.96
N GLN A 78 -1.67 -19.96 -9.14
CA GLN A 78 -1.86 -21.39 -9.35
C GLN A 78 -0.94 -22.19 -8.42
N LEU A 79 0.32 -21.79 -8.30
CA LEU A 79 1.27 -22.40 -7.36
C LEU A 79 0.80 -22.27 -5.90
N LEU A 80 0.30 -21.10 -5.49
CA LEU A 80 -0.26 -20.91 -4.15
C LEU A 80 -1.41 -21.87 -3.86
N ILE A 81 -2.35 -22.01 -4.80
CA ILE A 81 -3.52 -22.89 -4.67
C ILE A 81 -3.07 -24.34 -4.50
N GLU A 82 -2.16 -24.80 -5.37
CA GLU A 82 -1.61 -26.15 -5.32
C GLU A 82 -0.89 -26.45 -4.00
N MET A 83 -0.02 -25.53 -3.56
CA MET A 83 0.70 -25.68 -2.29
C MET A 83 -0.26 -25.73 -1.10
N PHE A 84 -1.30 -24.89 -1.08
CA PHE A 84 -2.28 -24.87 -0.02
C PHE A 84 -3.10 -26.16 0.03
N HIS A 85 -3.56 -26.67 -1.12
CA HIS A 85 -4.29 -27.94 -1.22
C HIS A 85 -3.44 -29.14 -0.81
N ASN A 86 -2.13 -29.08 -1.08
CA ASN A 86 -1.16 -30.08 -0.64
C ASN A 86 -0.74 -29.91 0.83
N GLN A 87 -1.38 -29.00 1.58
CA GLN A 87 -1.07 -28.71 2.98
C GLN A 87 0.40 -28.35 3.21
N ALA A 88 1.03 -27.68 2.24
CA ALA A 88 2.37 -27.16 2.41
C ALA A 88 2.39 -26.18 3.59
N GLY A 89 3.40 -26.29 4.45
CA GLY A 89 3.55 -25.38 5.58
C GLY A 89 3.83 -23.96 5.12
N LYS A 90 3.44 -22.99 5.96
CA LYS A 90 3.65 -21.55 5.73
C LYS A 90 5.03 -21.19 5.18
N GLU A 91 6.10 -21.66 5.82
CA GLU A 91 7.48 -21.30 5.44
C GLU A 91 7.80 -21.73 4.00
N ALA A 92 7.32 -22.90 3.58
CA ALA A 92 7.50 -23.37 2.21
C ALA A 92 6.79 -22.46 1.20
N MET A 93 5.57 -22.01 1.51
CA MET A 93 4.84 -21.05 0.67
C MET A 93 5.55 -19.70 0.58
N ILE A 94 6.10 -19.20 1.70
CA ILE A 94 6.87 -17.96 1.75
C ILE A 94 8.10 -18.04 0.83
N GLU A 95 8.85 -19.14 0.94
CA GLU A 95 10.06 -19.38 0.15
C GLU A 95 9.74 -19.51 -1.34
N ALA A 96 8.80 -20.39 -1.70
CA ALA A 96 8.46 -20.67 -3.09
C ALA A 96 7.88 -19.45 -3.83
N LEU A 97 7.04 -18.66 -3.16
CA LEU A 97 6.40 -17.49 -3.76
C LEU A 97 7.26 -16.23 -3.63
N GLY A 98 8.25 -16.21 -2.72
CA GLY A 98 9.05 -15.02 -2.43
C GLY A 98 8.19 -13.85 -1.92
N ARG A 99 7.11 -14.14 -1.18
CA ARG A 99 6.12 -13.19 -0.68
C ARG A 99 6.00 -13.28 0.85
N GLN A 100 5.48 -12.23 1.46
CA GLN A 100 5.27 -12.17 2.91
C GLN A 100 4.04 -12.99 3.34
N GLU A 101 4.08 -13.55 4.54
CA GLU A 101 2.97 -14.27 5.18
C GLU A 101 1.63 -13.54 5.04
N GLY A 102 1.59 -12.26 5.41
CA GLY A 102 0.36 -11.46 5.33
C GLY A 102 -0.19 -11.33 3.90
N GLY A 103 0.69 -11.25 2.90
CA GLY A 103 0.29 -11.20 1.48
C GLY A 103 -0.26 -12.54 0.99
N ILE A 104 0.33 -13.64 1.43
CA ILE A 104 -0.14 -15.01 1.14
C ILE A 104 -1.51 -15.24 1.79
N ALA A 105 -1.65 -14.98 3.09
CA ALA A 105 -2.91 -15.13 3.82
C ALA A 105 -4.04 -14.27 3.23
N THR A 106 -3.73 -13.01 2.88
CA THR A 106 -4.70 -12.12 2.23
C THR A 106 -5.15 -12.67 0.88
N ARG A 107 -4.22 -13.23 0.08
CA ARG A 107 -4.60 -13.81 -1.22
C ARG A 107 -5.45 -15.06 -1.06
N LEU A 108 -5.09 -15.96 -0.14
CA LEU A 108 -5.88 -17.16 0.15
C LEU A 108 -7.31 -16.83 0.59
N ARG A 109 -7.50 -15.79 1.43
CA ARG A 109 -8.84 -15.29 1.78
C ARG A 109 -9.59 -14.75 0.57
N GLY A 110 -8.92 -13.96 -0.27
CA GLY A 110 -9.50 -13.45 -1.51
C GLY A 110 -9.88 -14.54 -2.51
N LEU A 111 -9.28 -15.73 -2.40
CA LEU A 111 -9.63 -16.93 -3.17
C LEU A 111 -10.66 -17.83 -2.47
N GLY A 112 -11.09 -17.49 -1.25
CA GLY A 112 -12.02 -18.29 -0.45
C GLY A 112 -11.41 -19.59 0.11
N LEU A 113 -10.08 -19.71 0.12
CA LEU A 113 -9.36 -20.91 0.59
C LEU A 113 -9.01 -20.85 2.08
N LEU A 114 -8.96 -19.65 2.65
CA LEU A 114 -8.68 -19.40 4.06
C LEU A 114 -9.80 -18.53 4.63
N ALA A 115 -10.29 -18.86 5.83
CA ALA A 115 -11.26 -17.99 6.51
C ALA A 115 -10.59 -16.71 7.04
N ASP A 116 -11.40 -15.69 7.36
CA ASP A 116 -10.91 -14.38 7.80
C ASP A 116 -10.14 -14.45 9.13
N ASP A 117 -10.57 -15.31 10.05
CA ASP A 117 -9.98 -15.54 11.37
C ASP A 117 -8.93 -16.67 11.40
N GLN A 118 -8.86 -17.48 10.33
CA GLN A 118 -7.94 -18.59 10.24
C GLN A 118 -6.50 -18.11 10.02
N LYS A 119 -5.57 -18.69 10.79
CA LYS A 119 -4.13 -18.46 10.66
C LYS A 119 -3.53 -19.39 9.62
N LEU A 120 -2.53 -18.89 8.91
CA LEU A 120 -1.69 -19.69 8.04
C LEU A 120 -0.74 -20.53 8.92
N LEU A 121 -0.85 -21.85 8.84
CA LEU A 121 -0.07 -22.81 9.63
C LEU A 121 1.20 -23.23 8.89
#